data_AF-A0A7I7LJS3-F1
#
_entry.id   AF-A0A7I7LJS3-F1
#
_cell.length_a   1.000
_cell.length_b   1.000
_cell.length_c   1.000
_cell.angle_alpha   90.00
_cell.angle_beta   90.00
_cell.angle_gamma   90.00
#
_symmetry.space_group_name_H-M   'P 1'
#
loop_
_entity.id
_entity.type
_entity.pdbx_description
1 polymer ?
#
loop_
_entity_poly.entity_id
_entity_poly.type
_entity_poly.pdbx_seq_one_letter_code
_entity_poly.pdbx_strand_id
1 'polypeptide(L)'
;MREGDRADFVVIDPAHLDESVDGYHEAQVPFYGGLSRMVNRNDATVIATGVAGAVVFGSGQFRDGYGQTVRSGRYLRAGQRYTAASVSA
;
A
#
# COMPACT_ATOMS: atom_id res chain seq x y z
N MET A 1 -8.58 12.23 -5.66
CA MET A 1 -9.57 11.50 -4.84
C MET A 1 -10.93 12.16 -5.03
N ARG A 2 -12.03 11.41 -5.10
CA ARG A 2 -13.39 11.95 -5.19
C ARG A 2 -14.22 11.38 -4.06
N GLU A 3 -15.15 12.17 -3.56
CA GLU A 3 -16.11 11.69 -2.57
C GLU A 3 -16.96 10.57 -3.15
N GLY A 4 -17.21 9.54 -2.34
CA GLY A 4 -17.96 8.35 -2.74
C GLY A 4 -17.13 7.28 -3.46
N ASP A 5 -15.92 7.58 -3.95
CA ASP A 5 -15.04 6.55 -4.52
C ASP A 5 -14.46 5.63 -3.43
N ARG A 6 -14.05 4.42 -3.82
CA ARG A 6 -13.26 3.55 -2.94
C ARG A 6 -12.01 4.28 -2.45
N ALA A 7 -11.75 4.20 -1.15
CA ALA A 7 -10.59 4.83 -0.52
C ALA A 7 -9.30 3.99 -0.72
N ASP A 8 -8.75 4.04 -1.94
CA ASP A 8 -7.39 3.57 -2.23
C ASP A 8 -6.47 4.79 -2.30
N PHE A 9 -5.46 4.83 -1.44
CA PHE A 9 -4.61 6.01 -1.28
C PHE A 9 -3.22 5.65 -0.78
N VAL A 10 -2.29 6.59 -0.96
CA VAL A 10 -0.99 6.60 -0.32
C VAL A 10 -0.81 7.94 0.37
N VAL A 11 -0.19 7.93 1.55
CA VAL A 11 0.24 9.14 2.26
C VAL A 11 1.73 9.28 2.04
N ILE A 12 2.11 10.40 1.41
CA ILE A 12 3.49 10.72 1.06
C ILE A 12 3.97 11.87 1.95
N ASP A 13 5.17 11.73 2.53
CA ASP A 13 5.89 12.85 3.12
C ASP A 13 6.62 13.62 2.01
N PRO A 14 6.18 14.84 1.65
CA PRO A 14 6.84 15.62 0.62
C PRO A 14 8.24 16.10 1.04
N ALA A 15 8.56 16.15 2.33
CA ALA A 15 9.90 16.52 2.79
C ALA A 15 10.95 15.45 2.44
N HIS A 16 10.52 14.22 2.18
CA HIS A 16 11.33 13.09 1.76
C HIS A 16 11.19 12.76 0.27
N LEU A 17 10.71 13.72 -0.55
CA LEU A 17 10.82 13.67 -2.02
C LEU A 17 12.14 14.32 -2.47
N ASP A 18 13.24 13.81 -1.93
CA ASP A 18 14.61 14.21 -2.23
C ASP A 18 15.34 13.09 -3.01
N GLU A 19 16.67 13.17 -3.13
CA GLU A 19 17.48 12.18 -3.84
C GLU A 19 17.36 10.74 -3.27
N SER A 20 16.88 10.58 -2.05
CA SER A 20 16.69 9.24 -1.45
C SER A 20 15.62 8.41 -2.15
N VAL A 21 14.73 9.02 -2.96
CA VAL A 21 13.74 8.29 -3.76
C VAL A 21 14.37 7.43 -4.86
N ASP A 22 15.58 7.80 -5.31
CA ASP A 22 16.36 7.05 -6.30
C ASP A 22 17.33 6.05 -5.64
N GLY A 23 17.24 5.90 -4.31
CA GLY A 23 18.07 5.00 -3.52
C GLY A 23 17.96 3.55 -3.97
N TYR A 24 19.10 2.85 -4.01
CA TYR A 24 19.14 1.43 -4.29
C TYR A 24 18.76 0.63 -3.04
N HIS A 25 17.64 -0.08 -3.11
CA HIS A 25 17.17 -0.95 -2.03
C HIS A 25 16.92 -2.35 -2.54
N GLU A 26 17.20 -3.34 -1.70
CA GLU A 26 16.87 -4.73 -1.97
C GLU A 26 15.96 -5.31 -0.87
N ALA A 27 15.13 -6.27 -1.26
CA ALA A 27 14.37 -7.08 -0.32
C ALA A 27 14.36 -8.55 -0.73
N GLN A 28 14.38 -9.41 0.28
CA GLN A 28 14.28 -10.84 0.13
C GLN A 28 12.91 -11.25 -0.40
N VAL A 29 12.88 -12.24 -1.28
CA VAL A 29 11.65 -12.84 -1.80
C VAL A 29 11.55 -14.30 -1.37
N PRO A 30 10.88 -14.60 -0.24
CA PRO A 30 10.88 -15.94 0.35
C PRO A 30 10.42 -17.05 -0.60
N PHE A 31 9.42 -16.78 -1.45
CA PHE A 31 8.86 -17.76 -2.37
C PHE A 31 9.72 -18.05 -3.60
N TYR A 32 10.81 -17.28 -3.82
CA TYR A 32 11.83 -17.57 -4.83
C TYR A 32 13.09 -18.21 -4.22
N GLY A 33 12.98 -18.85 -3.05
CA GLY A 33 14.13 -19.47 -2.39
C GLY A 33 15.09 -18.46 -1.76
N GLY A 34 14.60 -17.28 -1.36
CA GLY A 34 15.44 -16.26 -0.73
C GLY A 34 16.33 -15.50 -1.72
N LEU A 35 15.88 -15.33 -2.96
CA LEU A 35 16.53 -14.40 -3.87
C LEU A 35 16.29 -12.96 -3.39
N SER A 36 17.35 -12.17 -3.38
CA SER A 36 17.29 -10.73 -3.20
C SER A 36 16.94 -10.07 -4.53
N ARG A 37 16.05 -9.08 -4.51
CA ARG A 37 15.74 -8.27 -5.70
C ARG A 37 15.74 -6.79 -5.34
N MET A 38 16.06 -5.96 -6.34
CA MET A 38 15.86 -4.53 -6.24
C MET A 38 14.39 -4.19 -6.02
N VAL A 39 14.13 -3.24 -5.13
CA VAL A 39 12.80 -2.70 -4.81
C VAL A 39 12.88 -1.17 -4.73
N ASN A 40 11.79 -0.51 -5.09
CA ASN A 40 11.63 0.92 -4.82
C ASN A 40 10.99 1.08 -3.43
N ARG A 41 11.82 1.01 -2.38
CA ARG A 41 11.37 1.09 -0.98
C ARG A 41 11.95 2.32 -0.31
N ASN A 42 11.08 3.23 0.11
CA ASN A 42 11.45 4.37 0.94
C ASN A 42 10.37 4.57 2.01
N ASP A 43 10.68 4.12 3.23
CA ASP A 43 9.73 4.14 4.35
C ASP A 43 9.59 5.54 4.99
N ALA A 44 10.50 6.47 4.66
CA ALA A 44 10.40 7.88 5.06
C ALA A 44 9.45 8.64 4.12
N THR A 45 9.52 8.38 2.81
CA THR A 45 8.62 8.97 1.81
C THR A 45 7.21 8.39 1.89
N VAL A 46 7.06 7.06 2.00
CA VAL A 46 5.74 6.39 2.03
C VAL A 46 5.33 6.11 3.48
N ILE A 47 4.58 7.05 4.07
CA ILE A 47 4.12 6.95 5.46
C ILE A 47 3.07 5.83 5.63
N ALA A 48 2.12 5.74 4.70
CA ALA A 48 1.03 4.78 4.76
C ALA A 48 0.43 4.46 3.39
N THR A 49 -0.05 3.23 3.23
CA THR A 49 -0.83 2.78 2.06
C THR A 49 -2.18 2.26 2.53
N GLY A 50 -3.25 2.85 1.99
CA GLY A 50 -4.64 2.48 2.25
C GLY A 50 -5.26 1.72 1.08
N VAL A 51 -5.94 0.63 1.37
CA VAL A 51 -6.70 -0.17 0.39
C VAL A 51 -8.12 -0.37 0.90
N ALA A 52 -9.12 0.06 0.12
CA ALA A 52 -10.53 0.06 0.52
C ALA A 52 -10.82 0.74 1.87
N GLY A 53 -10.08 1.79 2.22
CA GLY A 53 -10.19 2.50 3.50
C GLY A 53 -9.45 1.86 4.67
N ALA A 54 -8.82 0.70 4.48
CA ALA A 54 -7.96 0.08 5.49
C ALA A 54 -6.48 0.43 5.22
N VAL A 55 -5.79 1.02 6.20
CA VAL A 55 -4.33 1.15 6.16
C VAL A 55 -3.73 -0.26 6.25
N VAL A 56 -3.02 -0.68 5.21
CA VAL A 56 -2.45 -2.03 5.11
C VAL A 56 -0.94 -2.05 5.26
N PHE A 57 -0.29 -0.91 5.04
CA PHE A 57 1.13 -0.74 5.20
C PHE A 57 1.38 0.64 5.81
N GLY A 58 2.34 0.74 6.73
CA GLY A 58 2.80 2.00 7.26
C GLY A 58 4.01 1.81 8.15
N SER A 59 4.84 2.84 8.28
CA SER A 59 6.11 2.78 9.04
C SER A 59 6.99 1.59 8.64
N GLY A 60 7.04 1.28 7.34
CA GLY A 60 7.84 0.17 6.81
C GLY A 60 7.26 -1.24 7.05
N GLN A 61 6.08 -1.38 7.65
CA GLN A 61 5.53 -2.69 8.00
C GLN A 61 4.14 -2.88 7.42
N PHE A 62 3.83 -4.11 7.01
CA PHE A 62 2.44 -4.49 6.76
C PHE A 62 1.70 -4.61 8.10
N ARG A 63 0.41 -4.31 8.09
CA ARG A 63 -0.44 -4.57 9.25
C ARG A 63 -0.49 -6.06 9.58
N ASP A 64 -0.77 -6.36 10.84
CA ASP A 64 -0.99 -7.74 11.27
C ASP A 64 -2.09 -8.42 10.46
N GLY A 65 -1.80 -9.66 10.06
CA GLY A 65 -2.73 -10.49 9.30
C GLY A 65 -2.85 -10.14 7.82
N TYR A 66 -2.09 -9.18 7.29
CA TYR A 66 -2.15 -8.81 5.87
C TYR A 66 -2.01 -10.03 4.95
N GLY A 67 -2.97 -10.20 4.04
CA GLY A 67 -3.00 -11.30 3.08
C GLY A 67 -3.38 -12.67 3.67
N GLN A 68 -3.52 -12.78 4.99
CA GLN A 68 -3.84 -14.02 5.69
C GLN A 68 -5.24 -13.94 6.30
N THR A 69 -5.36 -13.23 7.43
CA THR A 69 -6.62 -13.00 8.17
C THR A 69 -7.28 -11.68 7.79
N VAL A 70 -6.51 -10.72 7.27
CA VAL A 70 -7.00 -9.43 6.77
C VAL A 70 -6.89 -9.40 5.25
N ARG A 71 -8.05 -9.36 4.58
CA ARG A 71 -8.18 -9.33 3.12
C ARG A 71 -8.92 -8.07 2.68
N SER A 72 -8.18 -6.97 2.51
CA SER A 72 -8.72 -5.67 2.06
C SER A 72 -8.98 -5.60 0.54
N GLY A 73 -8.48 -6.59 -0.20
CA GLY A 73 -8.66 -6.72 -1.64
C GLY A 73 -9.94 -7.47 -2.01
N ARG A 74 -10.49 -7.14 -3.17
CA ARG A 74 -11.55 -7.91 -3.85
C ARG A 74 -11.35 -7.86 -5.35
N TYR A 75 -11.99 -8.78 -6.08
CA TYR A 75 -12.03 -8.71 -7.53
C TYR A 75 -12.79 -7.46 -8.01
N LEU A 76 -12.18 -6.73 -8.95
CA LEU A 76 -12.75 -5.55 -9.59
C LEU A 76 -12.91 -5.84 -11.09
N ARG A 77 -14.15 -5.85 -11.58
CA ARG A 77 -14.47 -5.89 -13.01
C ARG A 77 -14.10 -4.57 -13.66
N ALA A 78 -13.39 -4.66 -14.77
CA ALA A 78 -13.08 -3.50 -15.60
C ALA A 78 -14.37 -2.79 -16.06
N GLY A 79 -14.33 -1.46 -16.12
CA GLY A 79 -15.46 -0.62 -16.51
C GLY A 79 -16.55 -0.43 -15.44
N GLN A 80 -16.51 -1.18 -14.33
CA GLN A 80 -17.44 -0.99 -13.23
C GLN A 80 -16.92 0.09 -12.27
N ARG A 81 -17.77 1.04 -11.88
CA ARG A 81 -17.44 2.00 -10.81
C ARG A 81 -17.68 1.36 -9.45
N TYR A 82 -16.74 1.58 -8.54
CA TYR A 82 -16.79 1.06 -7.18
C TYR A 82 -16.82 2.20 -6.18
N THR A 83 -17.91 2.30 -5.44
CA THR A 83 -18.08 3.28 -4.38
C THR A 83 -17.48 2.79 -3.06
N ALA A 84 -17.19 3.72 -2.16
CA ALA A 84 -16.92 3.41 -0.76
C ALA A 84 -18.09 2.61 -0.15
N ALA A 85 -17.76 1.68 0.73
CA ALA A 85 -18.78 1.07 1.58
C ALA A 85 -19.35 2.14 2.52
N SER A 86 -20.65 2.08 2.79
CA SER A 86 -21.26 2.93 3.81
C SER A 86 -20.59 2.66 5.16
N VAL A 87 -20.03 3.68 5.78
CA VAL A 87 -19.56 3.61 7.17
C VAL A 87 -20.79 3.70 8.05
N SER A 88 -21.13 2.62 8.77
CA SER A 88 -22.10 2.70 9.87
C SER A 88 -21.44 3.46 11.02
N ALA A 89 -22.12 4.50 11.51
CA ALA A 89 -21.68 5.32 12.64
C ALA A 89 -21.64 4.53 13.96
#